data_AF-A0A1V6K883-F1
#
_entry.id   AF-A0A1V6K883-F1
#
_cell.length_a   1.000
_cell.length_b   1.000
_cell.length_c   1.000
_cell.angle_alpha   90.00
_cell.angle_beta   90.00
_cell.angle_gamma   90.00
#
_symmetry.space_group_name_H-M   'P 1'
#
loop_
_entity.id
_entity.type
_entity.pdbx_description
1 polymer ?
#
loop_
_entity_poly.entity_id
_entity_poly.type
_entity_poly.pdbx_seq_one_letter_code
_entity_poly.pdbx_strand_id
1 'polypeptide(L)'
;MTTNFSVVGSGHVRVASESAPMRLGVWSGDERALDELIGIIRSAGIPVEADGDIRSGKWAKALLNIAVNPICALLAAPVGAAADENVRETVAGLIRETFAVAGAEGVHLPWASAGDYLAHLFTVQVPDFAAVYPSMYYDLQRGRRTEIDLLNGYVVRIGERHGIETPYNRCIAGLVRYAEAHPEPS
;
A
#
# COMPACT_ATOMS: atom_id res chain seq x y z
N MET A 1 9.05 -10.65 -6.50
CA MET A 1 8.75 -9.23 -6.75
C MET A 1 8.88 -9.01 -8.25
N THR A 2 7.77 -8.87 -8.96
CA THR A 2 7.78 -8.53 -10.40
C THR A 2 8.12 -7.05 -10.52
N THR A 3 9.38 -6.73 -10.34
CA THR A 3 9.89 -5.43 -10.76
C THR A 3 9.96 -5.51 -12.29
N ASN A 4 9.35 -4.55 -13.00
CA ASN A 4 9.37 -4.47 -14.47
C ASN A 4 10.77 -4.16 -15.03
N PHE A 5 11.83 -4.41 -14.25
CA PHE A 5 13.21 -4.36 -14.66
C PHE A 5 14.06 -5.36 -13.87
N SER A 6 15.19 -5.77 -14.44
CA SER A 6 16.22 -6.56 -13.78
C SER A 6 17.61 -5.96 -14.02
N VAL A 7 18.46 -5.96 -13.00
CA VAL A 7 19.88 -5.63 -13.14
C VAL A 7 20.58 -6.88 -13.68
N VAL A 8 21.06 -6.82 -14.93
CA VAL A 8 21.70 -7.97 -15.61
C VAL A 8 23.22 -7.97 -15.47
N GLY A 9 23.79 -6.86 -15.01
CA GLY A 9 25.22 -6.70 -14.76
C GLY A 9 25.57 -5.27 -14.34
N SER A 10 26.85 -5.02 -14.05
CA SER A 10 27.32 -3.67 -13.71
C SER A 10 26.99 -2.69 -14.85
N GLY A 11 26.23 -1.63 -14.55
CA GLY A 11 25.78 -0.65 -15.53
C GLY A 11 24.72 -1.13 -16.53
N HIS A 12 24.15 -2.32 -16.35
CA HIS A 12 23.18 -2.90 -17.30
C HIS A 12 21.87 -3.25 -16.61
N VAL A 13 20.80 -2.60 -17.04
CA VAL A 13 19.42 -2.84 -16.59
C VAL A 13 18.57 -3.24 -17.79
N ARG A 14 17.82 -4.33 -17.66
CA ARG A 14 16.79 -4.73 -18.62
C ARG A 14 15.45 -4.27 -18.10
N VAL A 15 14.71 -3.46 -18.85
CA VAL A 15 13.32 -3.10 -18.56
C VAL A 15 12.41 -4.08 -19.31
N ALA A 16 11.54 -4.78 -18.60
CA ALA A 16 10.74 -5.89 -19.10
C ALA A 16 9.34 -5.47 -19.59
N SER A 17 8.82 -4.34 -19.13
CA SER A 17 7.55 -3.78 -19.61
C SER A 17 7.42 -2.29 -19.26
N GLU A 18 6.64 -1.56 -20.07
CA GLU A 18 6.16 -0.23 -19.68
C GLU A 18 5.06 -0.38 -18.64
N SER A 19 5.22 0.34 -17.53
CA SER A 19 4.19 0.42 -16.50
C SER A 19 3.15 1.45 -16.93
N ALA A 20 1.95 1.41 -16.33
CA ALA A 20 1.00 2.51 -16.47
C ALA A 20 1.68 3.86 -16.18
N PRO A 21 1.23 4.98 -16.80
CA PRO A 21 1.86 6.28 -16.63
C PRO A 21 2.04 6.64 -15.15
N MET A 22 3.18 7.23 -14.82
CA MET A 22 3.38 7.78 -13.49
C MET A 22 2.37 8.91 -13.27
N ARG A 23 1.72 8.92 -12.10
CA ARG A 23 0.80 10.01 -11.73
C ARG A 23 1.47 10.97 -10.77
N LEU A 24 1.44 12.26 -11.10
CA LEU A 24 1.95 13.33 -10.26
C LEU A 24 0.82 14.30 -9.95
N GLY A 25 0.72 14.75 -8.71
CA GLY A 25 -0.22 15.79 -8.32
C GLY A 25 0.32 16.60 -7.16
N VAL A 26 -0.28 17.76 -6.94
CA VAL A 26 0.11 18.67 -5.88
C VAL A 26 -0.47 18.17 -4.56
N TRP A 27 0.41 17.80 -3.62
CA TRP A 27 -0.01 17.50 -2.24
C TRP A 27 -0.22 18.79 -1.43
N SER A 28 0.64 19.79 -1.69
CA SER A 28 0.58 21.14 -1.16
C SER A 28 1.52 22.01 -2.00
N GLY A 29 1.15 23.26 -2.28
CA GLY A 29 2.04 24.21 -2.99
C GLY A 29 1.54 24.61 -4.38
N ASP A 30 2.48 24.88 -5.28
CA ASP A 30 2.26 25.55 -6.56
C ASP A 30 2.05 24.56 -7.72
N GLU A 31 0.94 24.72 -8.45
CA GLU A 31 0.62 23.95 -9.65
C GLU A 31 1.61 24.19 -10.79
N ARG A 32 2.27 25.36 -10.86
CA ARG A 32 3.26 25.65 -11.90
C ARG A 32 4.48 24.75 -11.81
N ALA A 33 4.93 24.45 -10.58
CA ALA A 33 6.04 23.54 -10.35
C ALA A 33 5.71 22.10 -10.80
N LEU A 34 4.44 21.70 -10.68
CA LEU A 34 3.96 20.41 -11.21
C LEU A 34 4.05 20.39 -12.74
N ASP A 35 3.57 21.44 -13.41
CA ASP A 35 3.59 21.53 -14.87
C ASP A 35 5.01 21.50 -15.43
N GLU A 36 5.94 22.24 -14.82
CA GLU A 36 7.36 22.23 -15.18
C GLU A 36 7.97 20.83 -15.02
N LEU A 37 7.71 20.17 -13.89
CA LEU A 37 8.20 18.81 -13.63
C LEU A 37 7.64 17.80 -14.65
N ILE A 38 6.35 17.87 -14.94
CA ILE A 38 5.70 17.04 -15.96
C ILE A 38 6.34 17.28 -17.32
N GLY A 39 6.60 18.54 -17.70
CA GLY A 39 7.30 18.90 -18.93
C GLY A 39 8.68 18.26 -19.03
N ILE A 40 9.48 18.35 -17.97
CA ILE A 40 10.82 17.73 -17.90
C ILE A 40 10.73 16.22 -18.08
N ILE A 41 9.84 15.55 -17.35
CA ILE A 41 9.70 14.07 -17.40
C ILE A 41 9.23 13.61 -18.78
N ARG A 42 8.26 14.31 -19.39
CA ARG A 42 7.79 14.01 -20.75
C ARG A 42 8.88 14.23 -21.79
N SER A 43 9.72 15.25 -21.63
CA SER A 43 10.85 15.51 -22.54
C SER A 43 11.88 14.38 -22.53
N ALA A 44 11.95 13.61 -21.43
CA ALA A 44 12.77 12.41 -21.32
C ALA A 44 12.10 11.14 -21.87
N GLY A 45 10.90 11.25 -22.46
CA GLY A 45 10.14 10.12 -23.01
C GLY A 45 9.45 9.25 -21.96
N ILE A 46 9.35 9.70 -20.71
CA ILE A 46 8.73 8.95 -19.62
C ILE A 46 7.22 9.29 -19.57
N PRO A 47 6.31 8.29 -19.66
CA PRO A 47 4.88 8.52 -19.54
C PRO A 47 4.51 9.06 -18.15
N VAL A 48 3.92 10.25 -18.10
CA VAL A 48 3.47 10.90 -16.87
C VAL A 48 2.17 11.67 -17.10
N GLU A 49 1.28 11.60 -16.10
CA GLU A 49 -0.02 12.26 -16.08
C GLU A 49 -0.16 13.11 -14.82
N ALA A 50 -0.80 14.28 -14.97
CA ALA A 50 -1.22 15.08 -13.83
C ALA A 50 -2.46 14.43 -13.20
N ASP A 51 -2.50 14.35 -11.87
CA ASP A 51 -3.63 13.87 -11.09
C ASP A 51 -4.09 14.98 -10.14
N GLY A 52 -5.32 15.45 -10.37
CA GLY A 52 -5.94 16.50 -9.56
C GLY A 52 -6.29 16.05 -8.13
N ASP A 53 -6.35 14.74 -7.87
CA ASP A 53 -6.55 14.17 -6.53
C ASP A 53 -5.52 13.07 -6.26
N ILE A 54 -4.26 13.49 -6.19
CA ILE A 54 -3.15 12.58 -5.85
C ILE A 54 -3.32 11.93 -4.47
N ARG A 55 -4.11 12.54 -3.56
CA ARG A 55 -4.40 11.95 -2.25
C ARG A 55 -5.25 10.69 -2.43
N SER A 56 -6.31 10.76 -3.24
CA SER A 56 -7.15 9.60 -3.57
C SER A 56 -6.33 8.43 -4.10
N GLY A 57 -5.48 8.66 -5.10
CA GLY A 57 -4.63 7.61 -5.68
C GLY A 57 -3.67 6.99 -4.67
N LYS A 58 -3.06 7.80 -3.79
CA LYS A 58 -2.17 7.30 -2.73
C LYS A 58 -2.90 6.44 -1.70
N TRP A 59 -4.07 6.89 -1.23
CA TRP A 59 -4.87 6.11 -0.29
C TRP A 59 -5.40 4.82 -0.92
N ALA A 60 -5.90 4.89 -2.16
CA ALA A 60 -6.37 3.73 -2.91
C ALA A 60 -5.28 2.64 -3.03
N LYS A 61 -4.05 3.04 -3.34
CA LYS A 61 -2.90 2.14 -3.38
C LYS A 61 -2.53 1.58 -2.00
N ALA A 62 -2.64 2.40 -0.95
CA ALA A 62 -2.30 1.99 0.40
C ALA A 62 -3.25 0.93 0.96
N LEU A 63 -4.51 0.86 0.52
CA LEU A 63 -5.51 -0.08 1.06
C LEU A 63 -5.03 -1.53 1.06
N LEU A 64 -4.51 -2.03 -0.06
CA LEU A 64 -3.98 -3.41 -0.14
C LEU A 64 -2.78 -3.59 0.79
N ASN A 65 -1.86 -2.62 0.81
CA ASN A 65 -0.69 -2.69 1.67
C ASN A 65 -1.04 -2.67 3.16
N ILE A 66 -2.08 -1.92 3.55
CA ILE A 66 -2.56 -1.81 4.93
C ILE A 66 -3.26 -3.10 5.37
N ALA A 67 -4.10 -3.68 4.50
CA ALA A 67 -4.94 -4.81 4.88
C ALA A 67 -4.32 -6.19 4.65
N VAL A 68 -3.42 -6.32 3.66
CA VAL A 68 -2.89 -7.63 3.23
C VAL A 68 -1.43 -7.82 3.63
N ASN A 69 -0.56 -6.85 3.36
CA ASN A 69 0.88 -7.03 3.60
C ASN A 69 1.23 -7.43 5.04
N PRO A 70 0.70 -6.78 6.11
CA PRO A 70 1.09 -7.16 7.47
C PRO A 70 0.57 -8.53 7.88
N ILE A 71 -0.63 -8.93 7.44
CA ILE A 71 -1.18 -10.27 7.71
C ILE A 71 -0.30 -11.33 7.04
N CYS A 72 -0.07 -11.19 5.74
CA CYS A 72 0.75 -12.13 4.98
C CYS A 72 2.19 -12.18 5.48
N ALA A 73 2.77 -11.05 5.90
CA ALA A 73 4.10 -10.99 6.48
C ALA A 73 4.19 -11.76 7.80
N LEU A 74 3.25 -11.55 8.72
CA LEU A 74 3.21 -12.25 10.02
C LEU A 74 2.92 -13.75 9.87
N LEU A 75 2.09 -14.13 8.90
CA LEU A 75 1.76 -15.54 8.64
C LEU A 75 2.80 -16.24 7.76
N ALA A 76 3.86 -15.55 7.33
CA ALA A 76 4.82 -16.05 6.37
C ALA A 76 4.16 -16.70 5.12
N ALA A 77 3.15 -16.02 4.59
CA ALA A 77 2.27 -16.55 3.55
C ALA A 77 2.15 -15.57 2.35
N PRO A 78 1.82 -16.06 1.15
CA PRO A 78 1.60 -15.19 0.00
C PRO A 78 0.26 -14.45 0.12
N VAL A 79 0.04 -13.44 -0.73
CA VAL A 79 -1.16 -12.58 -0.74
C VAL A 79 -2.48 -13.37 -0.80
N GLY A 80 -2.49 -14.53 -1.45
CA GLY A 80 -3.66 -15.42 -1.51
C GLY A 80 -4.21 -15.82 -0.14
N ALA A 81 -3.36 -15.88 0.89
CA ALA A 81 -3.77 -16.22 2.26
C ALA A 81 -4.78 -15.22 2.86
N ALA A 82 -4.81 -13.97 2.37
CA ALA A 82 -5.76 -12.96 2.83
C ALA A 82 -7.23 -13.32 2.55
N ALA A 83 -7.50 -14.26 1.64
CA ALA A 83 -8.85 -14.74 1.35
C ALA A 83 -9.31 -15.89 2.27
N ASP A 84 -8.42 -16.45 3.11
CA ASP A 84 -8.78 -17.54 4.03
C ASP A 84 -9.84 -17.07 5.05
N GLU A 85 -10.82 -17.93 5.33
CA GLU A 85 -11.96 -17.60 6.19
C GLU A 85 -11.55 -17.16 7.60
N ASN A 86 -10.42 -17.65 8.10
CA ASN A 86 -9.93 -17.35 9.45
C ASN A 86 -9.30 -15.96 9.56
N VAL A 87 -8.90 -15.34 8.44
CA VAL A 87 -8.27 -14.00 8.42
C VAL A 87 -9.12 -12.96 7.71
N ARG A 88 -10.13 -13.38 6.95
CA ARG A 88 -10.94 -12.50 6.10
C ARG A 88 -11.61 -11.37 6.87
N GLU A 89 -12.08 -11.62 8.09
CA GLU A 89 -12.69 -10.56 8.91
C GLU A 89 -11.65 -9.57 9.43
N THR A 90 -10.42 -10.01 9.73
CA THR A 90 -9.31 -9.10 10.07
C THR A 90 -8.98 -8.17 8.90
N VAL A 91 -8.89 -8.72 7.67
CA VAL A 91 -8.72 -7.93 6.45
C VAL A 91 -9.86 -6.92 6.29
N ALA A 92 -11.10 -7.35 6.50
CA ALA A 92 -12.28 -6.48 6.40
C ALA A 92 -12.27 -5.36 7.45
N GLY A 93 -11.92 -5.67 8.70
CA GLY A 93 -11.77 -4.70 9.79
C GLY A 93 -10.73 -3.64 9.47
N LEU A 94 -9.55 -4.05 8.99
CA LEU A 94 -8.49 -3.13 8.57
C LEU A 94 -8.96 -2.14 7.49
N ILE A 95 -9.70 -2.63 6.49
CA ILE A 95 -10.26 -1.79 5.43
C ILE A 95 -11.35 -0.85 5.95
N ARG A 96 -12.31 -1.34 6.74
CA ARG A 96 -13.40 -0.50 7.27
C ARG A 96 -12.87 0.68 8.08
N GLU A 97 -11.91 0.42 8.97
CA GLU A 97 -11.22 1.48 9.73
C GLU A 97 -10.51 2.48 8.82
N THR A 98 -9.77 1.98 7.83
CA THR A 98 -9.01 2.81 6.90
C THR A 98 -9.94 3.71 6.07
N PHE A 99 -11.11 3.20 5.65
CA PHE A 99 -12.13 3.99 4.96
C PHE A 99 -12.72 5.08 5.85
N ALA A 100 -13.05 4.76 7.11
CA ALA A 100 -13.55 5.75 8.06
C ALA A 100 -12.54 6.90 8.27
N VAL A 101 -11.27 6.52 8.44
CA VAL A 101 -10.16 7.48 8.59
C VAL A 101 -9.93 8.31 7.33
N ALA A 102 -9.95 7.69 6.14
CA ALA A 102 -9.79 8.40 4.87
C ALA A 102 -10.92 9.43 4.65
N GLY A 103 -12.16 9.06 4.97
CA GLY A 103 -13.30 9.95 4.91
C GLY A 103 -13.16 11.16 5.83
N ALA A 104 -12.68 10.97 7.06
CA ALA A 104 -12.44 12.07 8.00
C ALA A 104 -11.31 13.03 7.55
N GLU A 105 -10.36 12.56 6.75
CA GLU A 105 -9.32 13.37 6.10
C GLU A 105 -9.80 14.06 4.81
N GLY A 106 -11.08 13.92 4.45
CA GLY A 106 -11.68 14.50 3.25
C GLY A 106 -11.20 13.85 1.95
N VAL A 107 -10.73 12.60 2.00
CA VAL A 107 -10.23 11.89 0.83
C VAL A 107 -11.35 11.09 0.18
N HIS A 108 -11.57 11.30 -1.12
CA HIS A 108 -12.53 10.53 -1.90
C HIS A 108 -11.85 9.32 -2.52
N LEU A 109 -12.13 8.12 -2.00
CA LEU A 109 -11.63 6.89 -2.59
C LEU A 109 -12.39 6.53 -3.89
N PRO A 110 -11.77 5.78 -4.83
CA PRO A 110 -12.44 5.35 -6.05
C PRO A 110 -13.67 4.45 -5.84
N TRP A 111 -13.80 3.88 -4.64
CA TRP A 111 -14.91 3.03 -4.24
C TRP A 111 -15.85 3.80 -3.31
N ALA A 112 -17.15 3.66 -3.54
CA ALA A 112 -18.17 4.36 -2.76
C ALA A 112 -18.22 3.89 -1.29
N SER A 113 -17.84 2.64 -1.02
CA SER A 113 -17.80 2.08 0.33
C SER A 113 -16.64 1.11 0.53
N ALA A 114 -16.34 0.82 1.80
CA ALA A 114 -15.41 -0.25 2.18
C ALA A 114 -15.85 -1.62 1.62
N GLY A 115 -17.17 -1.86 1.53
CA GLY A 115 -17.72 -3.09 0.97
C GLY A 115 -17.41 -3.26 -0.52
N ASP A 116 -17.51 -2.17 -1.29
CA ASP A 116 -17.19 -2.16 -2.72
C ASP A 116 -15.69 -2.44 -2.95
N TYR A 117 -14.82 -1.85 -2.12
CA TYR A 117 -13.40 -2.16 -2.18
C TYR A 117 -13.10 -3.60 -1.74
N LEU A 118 -13.74 -4.13 -0.70
CA LEU A 118 -13.55 -5.52 -0.29
C LEU A 118 -13.96 -6.50 -1.39
N ALA A 119 -15.05 -6.22 -2.10
CA ALA A 119 -15.45 -7.01 -3.26
C ALA A 119 -14.36 -6.99 -4.34
N HIS A 120 -13.81 -5.82 -4.67
CA HIS A 120 -12.71 -5.69 -5.62
C HIS A 120 -11.42 -6.39 -5.14
N LEU A 121 -11.05 -6.20 -3.87
CA LEU A 121 -9.88 -6.82 -3.25
C LEU A 121 -9.92 -8.34 -3.39
N PHE A 122 -11.04 -8.97 -3.03
CA PHE A 122 -11.14 -10.43 -3.04
C PHE A 122 -11.41 -11.04 -4.42
N THR A 123 -12.02 -10.30 -5.35
CA THR A 123 -12.34 -10.83 -6.70
C THR A 123 -11.28 -10.50 -7.75
N VAL A 124 -10.45 -9.48 -7.52
CA VAL A 124 -9.43 -9.02 -8.49
C VAL A 124 -8.04 -9.05 -7.87
N GLN A 125 -7.76 -8.22 -6.86
CA GLN A 125 -6.38 -7.99 -6.42
C GLN A 125 -5.76 -9.20 -5.73
N VAL A 126 -6.47 -9.87 -4.82
CA VAL A 126 -5.96 -11.07 -4.14
C VAL A 126 -5.69 -12.20 -5.15
N PRO A 127 -6.60 -12.53 -6.09
CA PRO A 127 -6.31 -13.47 -7.18
C PRO A 127 -5.09 -13.08 -8.04
N ASP A 128 -5.01 -11.83 -8.49
CA ASP A 128 -3.91 -11.35 -9.36
C ASP A 128 -2.53 -11.50 -8.73
N PHE A 129 -2.48 -11.38 -7.40
CA PHE A 129 -1.24 -11.47 -6.62
C PHE A 129 -1.14 -12.75 -5.78
N ALA A 130 -2.00 -13.76 -5.99
CA ALA A 130 -2.20 -14.85 -5.04
C ALA A 130 -0.91 -15.58 -4.60
N ALA A 131 0.05 -15.75 -5.52
CA ALA A 131 1.34 -16.42 -5.26
C ALA A 131 2.47 -15.47 -4.81
N VAL A 132 2.21 -14.16 -4.75
CA VAL A 132 3.21 -13.13 -4.45
C VAL A 132 3.33 -12.95 -2.94
N TYR A 133 4.57 -12.94 -2.45
CA TYR A 133 4.87 -12.50 -1.09
C TYR A 133 5.04 -10.98 -1.05
N PRO A 134 4.44 -10.30 -0.05
CA PRO A 134 4.52 -8.85 0.06
C PRO A 134 5.94 -8.38 0.39
N SER A 135 6.28 -7.12 0.09
CA SER A 135 7.56 -6.49 0.47
C SER A 135 7.85 -6.64 1.96
N MET A 136 6.84 -6.37 2.79
CA MET A 136 6.93 -6.45 4.25
C MET A 136 7.37 -7.83 4.75
N TYR A 137 6.98 -8.92 4.08
CA TYR A 137 7.46 -10.27 4.41
C TYR A 137 8.99 -10.34 4.26
N TYR A 138 9.54 -9.88 3.15
CA TYR A 138 10.98 -9.88 2.92
C TYR A 138 11.73 -8.95 3.87
N ASP A 139 11.11 -7.86 4.32
CA ASP A 139 11.71 -6.97 5.31
C ASP A 139 11.83 -7.67 6.67
N LEU A 140 10.76 -8.31 7.15
CA LEU A 140 10.81 -9.10 8.38
C LEU A 140 11.82 -10.25 8.29
N GLN A 141 11.83 -11.01 7.19
CA GLN A 141 12.79 -12.11 6.98
C GLN A 141 14.25 -11.65 6.96
N ARG A 142 14.50 -10.38 6.63
CA ARG A 142 15.85 -9.80 6.61
C ARG A 142 16.17 -8.99 7.87
N GLY A 143 15.31 -9.01 8.88
CA GLY A 143 15.45 -8.20 10.09
C GLY A 143 15.50 -6.69 9.80
N ARG A 144 14.85 -6.23 8.73
CA ARG A 144 14.78 -4.82 8.35
C ARG A 144 13.52 -4.20 8.92
N ARG A 145 13.59 -2.88 9.19
CA ARG A 145 12.40 -2.09 9.47
C ARG A 145 11.45 -2.12 8.29
N THR A 146 10.18 -2.34 8.57
CA THR A 146 9.08 -2.36 7.61
C THR A 146 8.47 -0.95 7.48
N GLU A 147 7.49 -0.83 6.58
CA GLU A 147 6.68 0.36 6.39
C GLU A 147 5.46 0.44 7.34
N ILE A 148 5.35 -0.41 8.37
CA ILE A 148 4.15 -0.53 9.21
C ILE A 148 3.69 0.81 9.84
N ASP A 149 4.63 1.65 10.27
CA ASP A 149 4.34 2.94 10.91
C ASP A 149 3.86 4.01 9.91
N LEU A 150 4.20 3.83 8.64
CA LEU A 150 3.76 4.68 7.53
C LEU A 150 2.41 4.20 6.96
N LEU A 151 2.04 2.95 7.23
CA LEU A 151 0.78 2.33 6.82
C LEU A 151 -0.22 2.29 7.99
N ASN A 152 -0.35 1.15 8.68
CA ASN A 152 -1.31 0.95 9.76
C ASN A 152 -1.08 1.92 10.93
N GLY A 153 0.18 2.19 11.29
CA GLY A 153 0.51 3.18 12.32
C GLY A 153 0.11 4.61 11.93
N TYR A 154 0.09 4.92 10.63
CA TYR A 154 -0.47 6.18 10.14
C TYR A 154 -1.98 6.20 10.35
N VAL A 155 -2.71 5.17 9.90
CA VAL A 155 -4.17 5.04 10.10
C VAL A 155 -4.56 5.24 11.58
N VAL A 156 -3.86 4.58 12.50
CA VAL A 156 -4.09 4.71 13.95
C VAL A 156 -3.95 6.15 14.43
N ARG A 157 -2.85 6.81 14.07
CA ARG A 157 -2.59 8.21 14.46
C ARG A 157 -3.62 9.17 13.88
N ILE A 158 -4.09 8.94 12.65
CA ILE A 158 -5.16 9.77 12.07
C ILE A 158 -6.48 9.51 12.80
N GLY A 159 -6.82 8.24 13.04
CA GLY A 159 -8.02 7.85 13.77
C GLY A 159 -8.10 8.51 15.14
N GLU A 160 -7.01 8.48 15.91
CA GLU A 160 -6.93 9.17 17.21
C GLU A 160 -7.21 10.67 17.12
N ARG A 161 -6.70 11.36 16.09
CA ARG A 161 -6.97 12.80 15.91
C ARG A 161 -8.43 13.12 15.62
N HIS A 162 -9.13 12.21 14.96
CA HIS A 162 -10.54 12.37 14.59
C HIS A 162 -11.51 11.67 15.55
N GLY A 163 -11.01 11.04 16.63
CA GLY A 163 -11.84 10.27 17.56
C GLY A 163 -12.44 9.00 16.96
N ILE A 164 -11.80 8.44 15.92
CA ILE A 164 -12.20 7.20 15.25
C ILE A 164 -11.40 6.04 15.84
N GLU A 165 -12.10 5.01 16.32
CA GLU A 165 -11.46 3.80 16.80
C GLU A 165 -10.86 2.99 15.65
N THR A 166 -9.61 2.56 15.82
CA THR A 166 -8.89 1.73 14.84
C THR A 166 -8.25 0.48 15.50
N PRO A 167 -9.02 -0.37 16.21
CA PRO A 167 -8.49 -1.52 16.94
C PRO A 167 -7.73 -2.53 16.06
N TYR A 168 -8.21 -2.85 14.86
CA TYR A 168 -7.55 -3.78 13.95
C TYR A 168 -6.21 -3.24 13.49
N ASN A 169 -6.16 -1.98 13.04
CA ASN A 169 -4.91 -1.34 12.62
C ASN A 169 -3.92 -1.20 13.77
N ARG A 170 -4.40 -0.89 14.98
CA ARG A 170 -3.56 -0.80 16.18
C ARG A 170 -2.96 -2.15 16.56
N CYS A 171 -3.78 -3.19 16.54
CA CYS A 171 -3.35 -4.56 16.86
C CYS A 171 -2.28 -5.04 15.88
N ILE A 172 -2.57 -5.00 14.57
CA ILE A 172 -1.64 -5.52 13.56
C ILE A 172 -0.32 -4.73 13.55
N ALA A 173 -0.36 -3.41 13.76
CA ALA A 173 0.83 -2.59 13.86
C ALA A 173 1.70 -3.01 15.06
N GLY A 174 1.08 -3.29 16.22
CA GLY A 174 1.79 -3.78 17.40
C GLY A 174 2.46 -5.14 17.15
N LEU A 175 1.77 -6.07 16.49
CA LEU A 175 2.30 -7.39 16.17
C LEU A 175 3.50 -7.32 15.21
N VAL A 176 3.42 -6.50 14.17
CA VAL A 176 4.55 -6.33 13.22
C VAL A 176 5.74 -5.67 13.92
N ARG A 177 5.53 -4.63 14.74
CA ARG A 177 6.63 -4.02 15.53
C ARG A 177 7.29 -5.02 16.47
N TYR A 178 6.51 -5.91 17.08
CA TYR A 178 7.08 -6.98 17.89
C TYR A 178 7.97 -7.90 17.05
N ALA A 179 7.50 -8.33 15.88
CA ALA A 179 8.28 -9.16 14.96
C ALA A 179 9.56 -8.46 14.47
N GLU A 180 9.53 -7.15 14.22
CA GLU A 180 10.72 -6.36 13.88
C GLU A 180 11.77 -6.35 15.01
N ALA A 181 11.32 -6.26 16.26
CA ALA A 181 12.19 -6.24 17.44
C ALA A 181 12.71 -7.64 17.83
N HIS A 182 12.07 -8.71 17.35
CA HIS A 182 12.39 -10.09 17.68
C HIS A 182 12.48 -10.95 16.41
N PRO A 183 13.47 -10.67 15.53
CA PRO A 183 13.65 -11.47 14.33
C PRO A 183 13.97 -12.92 14.70
N GLU A 184 13.33 -13.86 13.99
CA GLU A 184 13.64 -15.29 14.14
C GLU A 184 15.13 -15.53 13.86
N PRO A 185 15.82 -16.36 14.67
CA PRO A 185 17.21 -16.69 14.44
C PRO A 185 17.37 -17.42 13.10
N SER A 186 18.28 -16.92 12.27
CA SER A 186 18.65 -17.46 10.96
C SER A 186 19.34 -18.82 11.04
#